data_AF-A0A954UMU9-F1
#
_entry.id   AF-A0A954UMU9-F1
#
_cell.length_a   1.000
_cell.length_b   1.000
_cell.length_c   1.000
_cell.angle_alpha   90.00
_cell.angle_beta   90.00
_cell.angle_gamma   90.00
#
_symmetry.space_group_name_H-M   'P 1'
#
loop_
_entity.id
_entity.type
_entity.pdbx_description
1 polymer ?
#
loop_
_entity_poly.entity_id
_entity_poly.type
_entity_poly.pdbx_seq_one_letter_code
_entity_poly.pdbx_strand_id
1 'polypeptide(L)'
;YDPVLILDSARYHYRRNEEDAAAQDIGRALSWLEYASEHAMPITKEKIDSARTTLEKLKTDLDKGMVYSAARLDMDLAKASTALAEWHYFKARESYGKNDLGYAAQDLQAAVKHLRHAADSAHYEYGMDTITVFDDVFDANASIDHDQLGRELDSIEKATNDLSKALTKAGN
;
A
#
# COMPACT_ATOMS: atom_id res chain seq x y z
N TYR A 1 -3.07 -14.62 -3.02
CA TYR A 1 -1.69 -14.11 -2.91
C TYR A 1 -1.77 -12.72 -2.32
N ASP A 2 -0.90 -12.39 -1.38
CA ASP A 2 -0.88 -11.09 -0.70
C ASP A 2 0.01 -10.10 -1.48
N PRO A 3 -0.51 -8.97 -2.00
CA PRO A 3 0.29 -8.01 -2.76
C PRO A 3 1.44 -7.39 -1.95
N VAL A 4 1.34 -7.28 -0.63
CA VAL A 4 2.46 -6.79 0.21
C VAL A 4 3.65 -7.74 0.12
N LEU A 5 3.40 -9.04 0.28
CA LEU A 5 4.46 -10.06 0.21
C LEU A 5 5.13 -10.10 -1.17
N ILE A 6 4.39 -9.80 -2.24
CA ILE A 6 4.94 -9.73 -3.59
C ILE A 6 5.88 -8.53 -3.73
N LEU A 7 5.52 -7.36 -3.18
CA LEU A 7 6.38 -6.17 -3.23
C LEU A 7 7.64 -6.33 -2.36
N ASP A 8 7.52 -6.94 -1.18
CA ASP A 8 8.68 -7.31 -0.35
C ASP A 8 9.62 -8.29 -1.06
N SER A 9 9.05 -9.28 -1.74
CA SER A 9 9.79 -10.26 -2.54
C SER A 9 10.53 -9.60 -3.70
N ALA A 10 9.89 -8.65 -4.40
CA ALA A 10 10.54 -7.86 -5.45
C ALA A 10 11.74 -7.08 -4.90
N ARG A 11 11.58 -6.42 -3.74
CA ARG A 11 12.67 -5.71 -3.05
C ARG A 11 13.80 -6.66 -2.67
N TYR A 12 13.47 -7.83 -2.13
CA TYR A 12 14.43 -8.85 -1.72
C TYR A 12 15.27 -9.33 -2.91
N HIS A 13 14.63 -9.71 -4.02
CA HIS A 13 15.31 -10.15 -5.23
C HIS A 13 16.19 -9.04 -5.82
N TYR A 14 15.69 -7.81 -5.88
CA TYR A 14 16.46 -6.69 -6.40
C TYR A 14 17.76 -6.45 -5.62
N ARG A 15 17.70 -6.47 -4.29
CA ARG A 15 18.89 -6.28 -3.42
C ARG A 15 19.92 -7.39 -3.54
N ARG A 16 19.58 -8.51 -4.18
CA ARG A 16 20.46 -9.65 -4.42
C ARG A 16 20.98 -9.71 -5.87
N ASN A 17 20.69 -8.69 -6.68
CA ASN A 17 20.97 -8.67 -8.11
C ASN A 17 20.28 -9.85 -8.82
N GLU A 18 19.02 -10.10 -8.45
CA GLU A 18 18.14 -11.08 -9.08
C GLU A 18 17.04 -10.31 -9.84
N GLU A 19 17.43 -9.44 -10.78
CA GLU A 19 16.57 -8.44 -11.44
C GLU A 19 15.39 -9.09 -12.19
N ASP A 20 15.62 -10.22 -12.87
CA ASP A 20 14.55 -10.96 -13.57
C ASP A 20 13.47 -11.45 -12.60
N ALA A 21 13.86 -11.91 -11.41
CA ALA A 21 12.91 -12.33 -10.38
C ALA A 21 12.17 -11.13 -9.78
N ALA A 22 12.87 -10.02 -9.53
CA ALA A 22 12.25 -8.77 -9.10
C ALA A 22 11.23 -8.25 -10.11
N ALA A 23 11.55 -8.29 -11.42
CA ALA A 23 10.66 -7.87 -12.49
C ALA A 23 9.42 -8.77 -12.61
N GLN A 24 9.57 -10.09 -12.41
CA GLN A 24 8.43 -11.01 -12.34
C GLN A 24 7.50 -10.68 -11.18
N ASP A 25 8.05 -10.37 -10.01
CA ASP A 25 7.28 -10.01 -8.82
C ASP A 25 6.56 -8.68 -8.99
N ILE A 26 7.21 -7.68 -9.57
CA ILE A 26 6.56 -6.43 -9.97
C ILE A 26 5.43 -6.72 -10.96
N GLY A 27 5.62 -7.64 -11.92
CA GLY A 27 4.57 -8.10 -12.82
C GLY A 27 3.35 -8.65 -12.09
N ARG A 28 3.55 -9.44 -11.04
CA ARG A 28 2.46 -9.95 -10.20
C ARG A 28 1.77 -8.84 -9.40
N ALA A 29 2.51 -7.87 -8.90
CA ALA A 29 1.95 -6.70 -8.21
C ALA A 29 1.13 -5.81 -9.17
N LEU A 30 1.54 -5.68 -10.43
CA LEU A 30 0.80 -4.94 -11.46
C LEU A 30 -0.59 -5.51 -11.69
N SER A 31 -0.76 -6.83 -11.72
CA SER A 31 -2.08 -7.46 -11.84
C SER A 31 -3.01 -7.11 -10.66
N TRP A 32 -2.47 -6.94 -9.45
CA TRP A 32 -3.25 -6.48 -8.30
C TRP A 32 -3.65 -5.02 -8.40
N LEU A 33 -2.74 -4.14 -8.87
CA LEU A 33 -3.06 -2.74 -9.13
C LEU A 33 -4.09 -2.60 -10.25
N GLU A 34 -4.02 -3.42 -11.29
CA GLU A 34 -5.04 -3.46 -12.34
C GLU A 34 -6.41 -3.84 -11.77
N TYR A 35 -6.50 -4.93 -11.02
CA TYR A 35 -7.73 -5.33 -10.35
C TYR A 35 -8.27 -4.22 -9.43
N ALA A 36 -7.42 -3.61 -8.60
CA ALA A 36 -7.81 -2.51 -7.74
C ALA A 36 -8.33 -1.30 -8.54
N SER A 37 -7.67 -0.95 -9.64
CA SER A 37 -8.05 0.16 -10.53
C SER A 37 -9.42 -0.03 -11.18
N GLU A 38 -9.79 -1.27 -11.52
CA GLU A 38 -11.10 -1.60 -12.08
C GLU A 38 -12.25 -1.43 -11.07
N HIS A 39 -11.95 -1.60 -9.79
CA HIS A 39 -12.94 -1.56 -8.70
C HIS A 39 -12.84 -0.29 -7.83
N ALA A 40 -11.90 0.60 -8.16
CA ALA A 40 -11.65 1.82 -7.44
C ALA A 40 -12.64 2.93 -7.83
N MET A 41 -12.93 3.79 -6.85
CA MET A 41 -13.59 5.07 -7.12
C MET A 41 -12.63 5.99 -7.89
N PRO A 42 -13.13 7.04 -8.60
CA PRO A 42 -12.28 7.88 -9.44
C PRO A 42 -11.03 8.45 -8.74
N ILE A 43 -11.16 8.89 -7.49
CA ILE A 43 -10.04 9.49 -6.74
C ILE A 43 -8.91 8.50 -6.41
N THR A 44 -9.25 7.25 -6.09
CA THR A 44 -8.25 6.20 -5.83
C THR A 44 -7.73 5.58 -7.12
N LYS A 45 -8.59 5.50 -8.14
CA LYS A 45 -8.23 4.99 -9.46
C LYS A 45 -7.05 5.75 -10.04
N GLU A 46 -7.07 7.08 -10.00
CA GLU A 46 -5.97 7.91 -10.52
C GLU A 46 -4.63 7.60 -9.85
N LYS A 47 -4.62 7.43 -8.52
CA LYS A 47 -3.42 7.09 -7.77
C LYS A 47 -2.93 5.68 -8.05
N ILE A 48 -3.84 4.71 -8.16
CA ILE A 48 -3.51 3.35 -8.56
C ILE A 48 -2.93 3.32 -9.97
N ASP A 49 -3.56 4.01 -10.93
CA ASP A 49 -3.09 4.07 -12.31
C ASP A 49 -1.70 4.73 -12.40
N SER A 50 -1.47 5.81 -11.64
CA SER A 50 -0.15 6.45 -11.54
C SER A 50 0.93 5.51 -10.98
N ALA A 51 0.62 4.78 -9.90
CA ALA A 51 1.53 3.79 -9.34
C ALA A 51 1.77 2.62 -10.30
N ARG A 52 0.74 2.17 -11.02
CA ARG A 52 0.83 1.11 -12.04
C ARG A 52 1.79 1.53 -13.15
N THR A 53 1.63 2.71 -13.73
CA THR A 53 2.56 3.22 -14.75
C THR A 53 4.00 3.31 -14.26
N THR A 54 4.20 3.71 -12.99
CA THR A 54 5.53 3.77 -12.38
C THR A 54 6.15 2.36 -12.29
N LEU A 55 5.40 1.37 -11.81
CA LEU A 55 5.86 -0.02 -11.71
C LEU A 55 6.03 -0.70 -13.08
N GLU A 56 5.20 -0.40 -14.07
CA GLU A 56 5.36 -0.89 -15.45
C GLU A 56 6.69 -0.44 -16.05
N LYS A 57 7.05 0.83 -15.82
CA LYS A 57 8.34 1.37 -16.23
C LYS A 57 9.48 0.69 -15.48
N LEU A 58 9.38 0.58 -14.15
CA LEU A 58 10.39 -0.09 -13.34
C LEU A 58 10.62 -1.53 -13.82
N LYS A 59 9.55 -2.30 -14.03
CA LYS A 59 9.62 -3.65 -14.57
C LYS A 59 10.32 -3.69 -15.93
N THR A 60 9.90 -2.83 -16.86
CA THR A 60 10.47 -2.77 -18.21
C THR A 60 11.96 -2.45 -18.19
N ASP A 61 12.39 -1.58 -17.28
CA ASP A 61 13.78 -1.20 -17.17
C ASP A 61 14.62 -2.32 -16.51
N LEU A 62 14.08 -3.02 -15.50
CA LEU A 62 14.71 -4.21 -14.93
C LEU A 62 14.86 -5.33 -15.96
N ASP A 63 13.83 -5.59 -16.78
CA ASP A 63 13.87 -6.58 -17.88
C ASP A 63 14.98 -6.24 -18.93
N LYS A 64 15.40 -4.98 -19.01
CA LYS A 64 16.50 -4.51 -19.88
C LYS A 64 17.87 -4.48 -19.18
N GLY A 65 17.95 -4.94 -17.93
CA GLY A 65 19.15 -4.89 -17.11
C GLY A 65 19.56 -3.47 -16.69
N MET A 66 18.62 -2.52 -16.68
CA MET A 66 18.93 -1.16 -16.21
C MET A 66 19.04 -1.14 -14.68
N VAL A 67 20.15 -0.61 -14.18
CA VAL A 67 20.40 -0.47 -12.76
C VAL A 67 19.64 0.73 -12.20
N TYR A 68 18.88 0.50 -11.14
CA TYR A 68 18.20 1.51 -10.33
C TYR A 68 18.97 1.72 -9.02
N SER A 69 18.80 2.88 -8.38
CA SER A 69 19.20 2.96 -6.98
C SER A 69 18.17 2.20 -6.15
N ALA A 70 18.63 1.48 -5.11
CA ALA A 70 17.73 0.81 -4.16
C ALA A 70 16.68 1.79 -3.60
N ALA A 71 17.09 3.04 -3.30
CA ALA A 71 16.19 4.09 -2.86
C ALA A 71 15.08 4.44 -3.87
N ARG A 72 15.38 4.44 -5.18
CA ARG A 72 14.36 4.71 -6.20
C ARG A 72 13.38 3.55 -6.33
N LEU A 73 13.87 2.32 -6.32
CA LEU A 73 13.01 1.13 -6.29
C LEU A 73 12.10 1.15 -5.06
N ASP A 74 12.67 1.36 -3.88
CA ASP A 74 11.93 1.40 -2.63
C ASP A 74 10.86 2.52 -2.63
N MET A 75 11.17 3.69 -3.20
CA MET A 75 10.19 4.78 -3.39
C MET A 75 9.03 4.40 -4.32
N ASP A 76 9.31 3.71 -5.43
CA ASP A 76 8.29 3.29 -6.38
C ASP A 76 7.40 2.18 -5.79
N LEU A 77 7.97 1.25 -5.02
CA LEU A 77 7.21 0.26 -4.24
C LEU A 77 6.37 0.90 -3.13
N ALA A 78 6.89 1.94 -2.47
CA ALA A 78 6.17 2.70 -1.46
C ALA A 78 4.92 3.36 -2.06
N LYS A 79 5.04 4.02 -3.22
CA LYS A 79 3.89 4.62 -3.92
C LYS A 79 2.81 3.61 -4.28
N ALA A 80 3.21 2.44 -4.79
CA ALA A 80 2.27 1.35 -5.09
C ALA A 80 1.53 0.87 -3.85
N SER A 81 2.25 0.73 -2.73
CA SER A 81 1.67 0.32 -1.46
C SER A 81 0.72 1.38 -0.90
N THR A 82 1.08 2.66 -0.95
CA THR A 82 0.18 3.75 -0.54
C THR A 82 -1.09 3.80 -1.38
N ALA A 83 -1.01 3.58 -2.70
CA ALA A 83 -2.18 3.54 -3.56
C ALA A 83 -3.13 2.38 -3.20
N LEU A 84 -2.59 1.20 -2.89
CA LEU A 84 -3.38 0.05 -2.41
C LEU A 84 -3.95 0.28 -1.01
N ALA A 85 -3.21 0.93 -0.12
CA ALA A 85 -3.71 1.32 1.19
C ALA A 85 -4.92 2.23 1.09
N GLU A 86 -4.85 3.25 0.24
CA GLU A 86 -5.96 4.16 -0.01
C GLU A 86 -7.20 3.43 -0.54
N TRP A 87 -7.01 2.55 -1.52
CA TRP A 87 -8.10 1.76 -2.06
C TRP A 87 -8.81 0.92 -0.99
N HIS A 88 -8.05 0.17 -0.18
CA HIS A 88 -8.60 -0.60 0.93
C HIS A 88 -9.26 0.28 1.99
N TYR A 89 -8.70 1.45 2.31
CA TYR A 89 -9.34 2.40 3.21
C TYR A 89 -10.74 2.83 2.72
N PHE A 90 -10.89 3.14 1.43
CA PHE A 90 -12.21 3.50 0.91
C PHE A 90 -13.18 2.31 0.86
N LYS A 91 -12.69 1.10 0.61
CA LYS A 91 -13.49 -0.13 0.76
C LYS A 91 -13.95 -0.33 2.21
N ALA A 92 -13.08 -0.08 3.17
CA ALA A 92 -13.41 -0.15 4.60
C ALA A 92 -14.49 0.88 4.97
N ARG A 93 -14.37 2.14 4.52
CA ARG A 93 -15.42 3.16 4.72
C ARG A 93 -16.75 2.78 4.09
N GLU A 94 -16.72 2.21 2.88
CA GLU A 94 -17.93 1.78 2.19
C GLU A 94 -18.66 0.69 2.98
N SER A 95 -17.94 -0.34 3.41
CA SER A 95 -18.47 -1.44 4.23
C SER A 95 -18.97 -0.94 5.58
N TYR A 96 -18.22 -0.04 6.23
CA TYR A 96 -18.61 0.60 7.48
C TYR A 96 -19.92 1.37 7.34
N GLY A 97 -20.07 2.19 6.30
CA GLY A 97 -21.32 2.92 6.03
C GLY A 97 -22.53 2.01 5.74
N LYS A 98 -22.29 0.76 5.34
CA LYS A 98 -23.32 -0.29 5.16
C LYS A 98 -23.55 -1.12 6.43
N ASN A 99 -22.89 -0.77 7.54
CA ASN A 99 -22.88 -1.51 8.80
C ASN A 99 -22.34 -2.96 8.65
N ASP A 100 -21.48 -3.18 7.67
CA ASP A 100 -20.80 -4.45 7.45
C ASP A 100 -19.42 -4.43 8.11
N LEU A 101 -19.43 -4.54 9.44
CA LEU A 101 -18.24 -4.35 10.27
C LEU A 101 -17.13 -5.38 10.00
N GLY A 102 -17.50 -6.59 9.58
CA GLY A 102 -16.55 -7.65 9.27
C GLY A 102 -15.69 -7.31 8.04
N TYR A 103 -16.34 -6.94 6.92
CA TYR A 103 -15.60 -6.51 5.74
C TYR A 103 -14.88 -5.18 5.96
N ALA A 104 -15.47 -4.26 6.73
CA ALA A 104 -14.83 -3.00 7.06
C ALA A 104 -13.51 -3.21 7.82
N ALA A 105 -13.50 -4.07 8.84
CA ALA A 105 -12.28 -4.40 9.59
C ALA A 105 -11.24 -5.12 8.72
N GLN A 106 -11.68 -6.06 7.86
CA GLN A 106 -10.77 -6.78 6.95
C GLN A 106 -10.05 -5.83 5.99
N ASP A 107 -10.80 -4.92 5.35
CA ASP A 107 -10.21 -3.91 4.46
C ASP A 107 -9.33 -2.92 5.23
N LEU A 108 -9.71 -2.57 6.46
CA LEU A 108 -8.87 -1.69 7.29
C LEU A 108 -7.53 -2.34 7.63
N GLN A 109 -7.51 -3.62 8.00
CA GLN A 109 -6.28 -4.39 8.21
C GLN A 109 -5.42 -4.44 6.95
N ALA A 110 -6.02 -4.61 5.77
CA ALA A 110 -5.29 -4.56 4.52
C ALA A 110 -4.68 -3.17 4.26
N ALA A 111 -5.43 -2.10 4.53
CA ALA A 111 -4.92 -0.73 4.43
C ALA A 111 -3.72 -0.51 5.35
N VAL A 112 -3.79 -0.95 6.61
CA VAL A 112 -2.69 -0.87 7.58
C VAL A 112 -1.44 -1.63 7.10
N LYS A 113 -1.60 -2.87 6.61
CA LYS A 113 -0.48 -3.65 6.07
C LYS A 113 0.25 -2.90 4.97
N HIS A 114 -0.51 -2.33 4.04
CA HIS A 114 0.05 -1.56 2.94
C HIS A 114 0.72 -0.26 3.41
N LEU A 115 0.15 0.46 4.38
CA LEU A 115 0.77 1.66 4.96
C LEU A 115 2.09 1.36 5.68
N ARG A 116 2.17 0.25 6.41
CA ARG A 116 3.42 -0.22 7.04
C ARG A 116 4.48 -0.51 5.98
N HIS A 117 4.14 -1.32 4.99
CA HIS A 117 5.07 -1.64 3.90
C HIS A 117 5.52 -0.39 3.14
N ALA A 118 4.62 0.56 2.89
CA ALA A 118 4.95 1.81 2.22
C ALA A 118 5.93 2.67 3.04
N ALA A 119 5.72 2.76 4.35
CA ALA A 119 6.61 3.48 5.25
C ALA A 119 7.98 2.80 5.39
N ASP A 120 8.01 1.48 5.55
CA ASP A 120 9.24 0.68 5.60
C ASP A 120 10.07 0.83 4.32
N SER A 121 9.39 0.87 3.16
CA SER A 121 10.03 1.10 1.86
C SER A 121 10.53 2.55 1.75
N ALA A 122 9.75 3.53 2.19
CA ALA A 122 10.16 4.93 2.13
C ALA A 122 11.17 5.35 3.22
N HIS A 123 11.55 4.45 4.13
CA HIS A 123 12.27 4.78 5.37
C HIS A 123 11.59 5.91 6.15
N TYR A 124 10.25 5.88 6.16
CA TYR A 124 9.40 6.85 6.85
C TYR A 124 8.96 6.27 8.20
N GLU A 125 9.08 7.06 9.26
CA GLU A 125 8.59 6.69 10.58
C GLU A 125 7.29 7.43 10.88
N TYR A 126 6.24 6.68 11.21
CA TYR A 126 4.98 7.28 11.66
C TYR A 126 5.10 7.79 13.11
N GLY A 127 4.26 8.77 13.45
CA GLY A 127 4.08 9.18 14.83
C GLY A 127 3.44 8.08 15.69
N MET A 128 3.66 8.14 17.01
CA MET A 128 3.19 7.14 17.98
C MET A 128 1.69 6.84 17.88
N ASP A 129 0.86 7.86 17.62
CA ASP A 129 -0.59 7.71 17.46
C ASP A 129 -0.94 6.75 16.32
N THR A 130 -0.25 6.84 15.19
CA THR A 130 -0.47 5.97 14.03
C THR A 130 0.05 4.56 14.27
N ILE A 131 1.19 4.43 14.96
CA ILE A 131 1.74 3.12 15.33
C ILE A 131 0.75 2.36 16.23
N THR A 132 0.19 3.06 17.24
CA THR A 132 -0.81 2.50 18.17
C THR A 132 -2.03 1.99 17.40
N VAL A 133 -2.57 2.81 16.48
CA VAL A 133 -3.70 2.40 15.63
C VAL A 133 -3.37 1.18 14.79
N PHE A 134 -2.15 1.09 14.26
CA PHE A 134 -1.77 -0.07 13.48
C PHE A 134 -1.76 -1.33 14.34
N ASP A 135 -1.22 -1.27 15.56
CA ASP A 135 -1.18 -2.42 16.48
C ASP A 135 -2.61 -2.83 16.91
N ASP A 136 -3.45 -1.87 17.27
CA ASP A 136 -4.84 -2.11 17.70
C ASP A 136 -5.70 -2.77 16.60
N VAL A 137 -5.55 -2.35 15.34
CA VAL A 137 -6.30 -2.90 14.19
C VAL A 137 -5.98 -4.39 13.95
N PHE A 138 -4.77 -4.85 14.31
CA PHE A 138 -4.40 -6.27 14.20
C PHE A 138 -5.00 -7.14 15.31
N ASP A 139 -5.28 -6.56 16.48
CA ASP A 139 -5.85 -7.26 17.63
C ASP A 139 -7.41 -7.30 17.62
N ALA A 140 -8.04 -6.51 16.75
CA ALA A 140 -9.51 -6.34 16.66
C ALA A 140 -10.34 -7.60 16.30
N ASN A 141 -9.73 -8.78 16.14
CA ASN A 141 -10.44 -10.05 15.93
C ASN A 141 -11.33 -10.48 17.13
N ALA A 142 -11.27 -9.80 18.28
CA ALA A 142 -11.96 -10.22 19.51
C ALA A 142 -13.39 -9.64 19.72
N SER A 143 -13.73 -8.49 19.14
CA SER A 143 -15.11 -7.96 19.01
C SER A 143 -15.06 -6.61 18.32
N ILE A 144 -15.58 -6.50 17.10
CA ILE A 144 -15.54 -5.25 16.34
C ILE A 144 -16.64 -4.33 16.85
N ASP A 145 -16.25 -3.31 17.63
CA ASP A 145 -17.11 -2.21 18.05
C ASP A 145 -17.21 -1.15 16.96
N HIS A 146 -18.43 -0.69 16.67
CA HIS A 146 -18.68 0.27 15.59
C HIS A 146 -17.98 1.61 15.84
N ASP A 147 -18.03 2.14 17.07
CA ASP A 147 -17.41 3.43 17.40
C ASP A 147 -15.89 3.35 17.38
N GLN A 148 -15.33 2.22 17.81
CA GLN A 148 -13.90 1.93 17.68
C GLN A 148 -13.48 1.92 16.20
N LEU A 149 -14.19 1.18 15.35
CA LEU A 149 -13.85 1.09 13.94
C LEU A 149 -13.92 2.45 13.24
N GLY A 150 -14.87 3.31 13.63
CA GLY A 150 -14.94 4.69 13.17
C GLY A 150 -13.68 5.51 13.51
N ARG A 151 -13.16 5.41 14.74
CA ARG A 151 -11.93 6.12 15.16
C ARG A 151 -10.69 5.60 14.45
N GLU A 152 -10.63 4.29 14.22
CA GLU A 152 -9.53 3.67 13.48
C GLU A 152 -9.53 4.14 12.02
N LEU A 153 -10.69 4.22 11.36
CA LEU A 153 -10.82 4.77 10.00
C LEU A 153 -10.28 6.20 9.90
N ASP A 154 -10.66 7.10 10.82
CA ASP A 154 -10.17 8.49 10.82
C ASP A 154 -8.64 8.57 10.97
N SER A 155 -8.09 7.68 11.81
CA SER A 155 -6.64 7.61 12.04
C SER A 155 -5.88 7.10 10.82
N ILE A 156 -6.43 6.12 10.11
CA ILE A 156 -5.87 5.60 8.85
C ILE A 156 -5.96 6.64 7.74
N GLU A 157 -7.03 7.42 7.67
CA GLU A 157 -7.16 8.54 6.73
C GLU A 157 -6.00 9.54 6.90
N LYS A 158 -5.74 9.92 8.15
CA LYS A 158 -4.64 10.83 8.50
C LYS A 158 -3.28 10.23 8.12
N ALA A 159 -3.01 8.99 8.53
CA ALA A 159 -1.75 8.30 8.23
C ALA A 159 -1.48 8.23 6.72
N THR A 160 -2.52 7.93 5.94
CA THR A 160 -2.43 7.85 4.48
C THR A 160 -2.13 9.21 3.86
N ASN A 161 -2.81 10.27 4.32
CA ASN A 161 -2.56 11.63 3.86
C ASN A 161 -1.14 12.13 4.20
N ASP A 162 -0.64 11.81 5.39
CA ASP A 162 0.69 12.21 5.84
C ASP A 162 1.79 11.50 5.03
N LEU A 163 1.66 10.18 4.84
CA LEU A 163 2.61 9.43 4.03
C LEU A 163 2.58 9.89 2.56
N SER A 164 1.40 10.07 1.96
CA SER A 164 1.26 10.57 0.59
C SER A 164 2.00 11.91 0.39
N LYS A 165 1.87 12.84 1.34
CA LYS A 165 2.62 14.12 1.32
C LYS A 165 4.13 13.91 1.45
N ALA A 166 4.57 13.01 2.32
CA ALA A 166 5.99 12.70 2.50
C ALA A 166 6.60 12.11 1.22
N LEU A 167 5.91 11.18 0.56
CA LEU A 167 6.32 10.58 -0.71
C LEU A 167 6.38 11.61 -1.86
N THR A 168 5.42 12.54 -1.93
CA THR A 168 5.48 13.64 -2.92
C THR A 168 6.69 14.54 -2.68
N LYS A 169 7.02 14.84 -1.41
CA LYS A 169 8.18 15.67 -1.07
C LYS A 169 9.51 14.99 -1.36
N ALA A 170 9.60 13.68 -1.13
CA ALA A 170 10.83 12.91 -1.35
C ALA A 170 11.09 12.60 -2.84
N GLY A 171 10.06 12.69 -3.69
CA GLY A 171 10.17 12.44 -5.13
C GLY A 171 10.51 13.66 -6.01
N ASN A 172 10.57 14.87 -5.43
CA ASN A 172 10.94 16.13 -6.09
C ASN A 172 12.36 16.57 -5.68
#